data_AF-A0A941UPA0-F1
#
_entry.id   AF-A0A941UPA0-F1
#
_cell.length_a   1.000
_cell.length_b   1.000
_cell.length_c   1.000
_cell.angle_alpha   90.00
_cell.angle_beta   90.00
_cell.angle_gamma   90.00
#
_symmetry.space_group_name_H-M   'P 1'
#
loop_
_entity.id
_entity.type
_entity.pdbx_description
1 polymer ?
#
loop_
_entity_poly.entity_id
_entity_poly.type
_entity_poly.pdbx_seq_one_letter_code
_entity_poly.pdbx_strand_id
1 'polypeptide(L)'
;MGTVKDMKKNEYCDEVLGELAYMIQTVHDLREMLGTTYGKESKLFQEHDRHLIDLAEFLDWKLQILTTSCPFEWKGLGPDVESIVSVGPAETIPGRDFSGGYLGG
;
A
#
# COMPACT_ATOMS: atom_id res chain seq x y z
N MET A 1 -17.84 -22.10 6.37
CA MET A 1 -16.57 -22.84 6.24
C MET A 1 -15.63 -22.04 5.38
N GLY A 2 -14.53 -21.50 5.94
CA GLY A 2 -13.43 -20.95 5.13
C GLY A 2 -12.65 -22.11 4.53
N THR A 3 -12.27 -22.01 3.26
CA THR A 3 -11.48 -23.06 2.61
C THR A 3 -10.01 -22.93 3.02
N VAL A 4 -9.24 -24.01 2.98
CA VAL A 4 -7.78 -23.99 3.30
C VAL A 4 -7.01 -22.94 2.48
N LYS A 5 -7.53 -22.55 1.30
CA LYS A 5 -6.98 -21.47 0.48
C LYS A 5 -7.14 -20.08 1.10
N ASP A 6 -8.23 -19.85 1.82
CA ASP A 6 -8.50 -18.57 2.49
C ASP A 6 -7.57 -18.40 3.70
N MET A 7 -7.32 -19.47 4.46
CA MET A 7 -6.40 -19.46 5.61
C MET A 7 -4.96 -19.13 5.20
N LYS A 8 -4.46 -19.75 4.11
CA LYS A 8 -3.11 -19.47 3.58
C LYS A 8 -2.96 -18.06 3.02
N LYS A 9 -4.05 -17.47 2.51
CA LYS A 9 -4.05 -16.09 1.99
C LYS A 9 -4.02 -15.07 3.12
N ASN A 10 -4.71 -15.35 4.22
CA ASN A 10 -4.68 -14.50 5.42
C ASN A 10 -3.30 -14.53 6.09
N GLU A 11 -2.72 -15.71 6.28
CA GLU A 11 -1.36 -15.85 6.82
C GLU A 11 -0.31 -15.10 5.98
N TYR A 12 -0.39 -15.21 4.65
CA TYR A 12 0.48 -14.46 3.73
C TYR A 12 0.30 -12.94 3.88
N CYS A 13 -0.95 -12.49 4.01
CA CYS A 13 -1.24 -11.07 4.19
C CYS A 13 -0.69 -10.55 5.52
N ASP A 14 -0.90 -11.27 6.62
CA ASP A 14 -0.40 -10.88 7.94
C ASP A 14 1.12 -10.82 7.97
N GLU A 15 1.80 -11.81 7.36
CA GLU A 15 3.26 -11.85 7.25
C GLU A 15 3.78 -10.65 6.45
N VAL A 16 3.23 -10.41 5.26
CA VAL A 16 3.70 -9.31 4.38
C VAL A 16 3.42 -7.94 4.98
N LEU A 17 2.26 -7.75 5.62
CA LEU A 17 1.93 -6.50 6.32
C LEU A 17 2.89 -6.26 7.50
N GLY A 18 3.18 -7.31 8.28
CA GLY A 18 4.13 -7.25 9.39
C GLY A 18 5.55 -6.90 8.92
N GLU A 19 6.05 -7.57 7.88
CA GLU A 19 7.36 -7.30 7.31
C GLU A 19 7.46 -5.88 6.73
N LEU A 20 6.44 -5.40 6.01
CA LEU A 20 6.43 -4.03 5.49
C LEU A 20 6.44 -2.98 6.61
N ALA A 21 5.63 -3.17 7.64
CA ALA A 21 5.63 -2.28 8.81
C ALA A 21 7.00 -2.27 9.52
N TYR A 22 7.62 -3.44 9.66
CA TYR A 22 8.95 -3.58 10.23
C TYR A 22 10.03 -2.91 9.38
N MET A 23 9.98 -3.04 8.05
CA MET A 23 10.90 -2.38 7.13
C MET A 23 10.77 -0.86 7.21
N ILE A 24 9.56 -0.32 7.28
CA ILE A 24 9.32 1.13 7.44
C ILE A 24 9.98 1.62 8.75
N GLN A 25 9.74 0.92 9.86
CA GLN A 25 10.36 1.26 11.14
C GLN A 25 11.89 1.23 11.05
N THR A 26 12.45 0.19 10.42
CA THR A 26 13.91 0.04 10.25
C THR A 26 14.51 1.21 9.47
N VAL A 27 13.82 1.72 8.46
CA VAL A 27 14.26 2.91 7.69
C VAL A 27 14.27 4.16 8.56
N HIS A 28 13.26 4.35 9.43
CA HIS A 28 13.24 5.46 10.37
C HIS A 28 14.35 5.36 11.43
N ASP A 29 14.61 4.16 11.95
CA ASP A 29 15.67 3.94 12.92
C ASP A 29 17.05 4.20 12.29
N LEU A 30 17.26 3.78 11.04
CA LEU A 30 18.49 4.07 10.29
C LEU A 30 18.69 5.57 10.10
N ARG A 31 17.62 6.29 9.78
CA ARG A 31 17.63 7.75 9.65
C ARG A 31 18.04 8.42 10.97
N GLU A 32 17.49 7.97 12.09
CA GLU A 32 17.85 8.48 13.41
C GLU A 32 19.32 8.18 13.76
N MET A 33 19.79 6.96 13.49
CA MET A 33 21.20 6.60 13.66
C MET A 33 22.15 7.46 12.82
N LEU A 34 21.81 7.74 11.55
CA LEU A 34 22.63 8.63 10.73
C LEU A 34 22.62 10.06 11.27
N GLY A 35 21.46 10.55 11.72
CA GLY A 35 21.33 11.88 12.32
C GLY A 35 22.13 12.04 13.62
N THR A 36 22.22 11.00 14.44
CA THR A 36 23.05 10.98 15.66
C THR A 36 24.53 10.81 15.35
N THR A 37 24.89 10.02 14.33
CA THR A 37 26.29 9.71 13.97
C THR A 37 26.99 10.89 13.28
N TYR A 38 26.32 11.51 12.30
CA TYR A 38 26.94 12.56 11.48
C TYR A 38 26.49 13.97 11.86
N GLY A 39 25.40 14.08 12.63
CA GLY A 39 24.73 15.35 12.91
C GLY A 39 23.74 15.72 11.80
N LYS A 40 22.56 16.21 12.20
CA LYS A 40 21.45 16.55 11.28
C LYS A 40 21.77 17.68 10.29
N GLU A 41 22.75 18.52 10.62
CA GLU A 41 23.23 19.59 9.74
C GLU A 41 24.36 19.15 8.80
N SER A 42 24.82 17.90 8.92
CA SER A 42 25.88 17.43 8.03
C SER A 42 25.35 17.20 6.63
N LYS A 43 26.14 17.62 5.64
CA LYS A 43 25.83 17.40 4.22
C LYS A 43 25.63 15.91 3.91
N LEU A 44 26.44 15.04 4.53
CA LEU A 44 26.35 13.59 4.36
C LEU A 44 25.00 13.06 4.85
N PHE A 45 24.52 13.50 6.01
CA PHE A 45 23.18 13.15 6.49
C PHE A 45 22.11 13.65 5.51
N GLN A 46 22.14 14.93 5.14
CA GLN A 46 21.11 15.53 4.27
C GLN A 46 21.01 14.85 2.90
N GLU A 47 22.14 14.43 2.31
CA GLU A 47 22.17 13.69 1.05
C GLU A 47 21.45 12.33 1.15
N HIS A 48 21.58 11.65 2.29
CA HIS A 48 20.98 10.33 2.50
C HIS A 48 19.57 10.41 3.11
N ASP A 49 19.27 11.47 3.87
CA ASP A 49 18.00 11.68 4.56
C ASP A 49 16.84 11.67 3.58
N ARG A 50 17.01 12.35 2.45
CA ARG A 50 15.99 12.40 1.40
C ARG A 50 15.67 11.01 0.85
N HIS A 51 16.70 10.22 0.55
CA HIS A 51 16.51 8.87 0.01
C HIS A 51 15.84 7.92 1.00
N LEU A 52 16.14 8.04 2.29
CA LEU A 52 15.51 7.24 3.33
C LEU A 52 14.03 7.62 3.52
N ILE A 53 13.70 8.91 3.45
CA ILE A 53 12.31 9.37 3.46
C ILE A 53 11.56 8.84 2.24
N ASP A 54 12.12 8.98 1.03
CA ASP A 54 11.49 8.49 -0.19
C ASP A 54 11.25 6.97 -0.14
N LEU A 55 12.17 6.22 0.46
CA LEU A 55 12.02 4.77 0.67
C LEU A 55 10.90 4.44 1.65
N ALA A 56 10.81 5.16 2.78
CA ALA A 56 9.75 4.97 3.76
C ALA A 56 8.37 5.28 3.15
N GLU A 57 8.24 6.38 2.40
CA GLU A 57 7.01 6.75 1.70
C GLU A 57 6.60 5.70 0.65
N PHE A 58 7.57 5.15 -0.09
CA PHE A 58 7.29 4.09 -1.05
C PHE A 58 6.77 2.81 -0.38
N LEU A 59 7.37 2.41 0.75
CA LEU A 59 6.94 1.25 1.52
C LEU A 59 5.55 1.48 2.14
N ASP A 60 5.29 2.68 2.66
CA ASP A 60 3.98 3.05 3.21
C ASP A 60 2.88 2.99 2.13
N TRP A 61 3.16 3.50 0.93
CA TRP A 61 2.23 3.37 -0.21
C TRP A 61 1.91 1.90 -0.54
N LYS A 62 2.91 1.01 -0.49
CA LYS A 62 2.68 -0.44 -0.69
C LYS A 62 1.82 -1.04 0.43
N LEU A 63 2.06 -0.62 1.66
CA LEU A 63 1.26 -1.05 2.82
C LEU A 63 -0.21 -0.62 2.65
N GLN A 64 -0.48 0.60 2.21
CA GLN A 64 -1.84 1.10 1.93
C GLN A 64 -2.55 0.29 0.82
N ILE A 65 -1.84 -0.12 -0.23
CA ILE A 65 -2.40 -1.00 -1.27
C ILE A 65 -2.70 -2.39 -0.70
N LEU A 66 -1.82 -2.93 0.12
CA LEU A 66 -2.00 -4.29 0.65
C LEU A 66 -3.09 -4.36 1.71
N THR A 67 -3.20 -3.37 2.58
CA THR A 67 -4.31 -3.26 3.54
C THR A 67 -5.69 -3.18 2.89
N THR A 68 -5.79 -2.63 1.67
CA THR A 68 -7.04 -2.60 0.91
C THR A 68 -7.32 -3.87 0.08
N SER A 69 -6.29 -4.62 -0.30
CA SER A 69 -6.40 -5.80 -1.18
C SER A 69 -6.32 -7.15 -0.45
N CYS A 70 -5.76 -7.18 0.75
CA CYS A 70 -5.82 -8.33 1.64
C CYS A 70 -7.25 -8.58 2.10
N PRO A 71 -7.73 -9.84 2.11
CA PRO A 71 -9.11 -10.13 2.44
C PRO A 71 -9.36 -9.77 3.89
N PHE A 72 -10.05 -8.66 4.10
CA PHE A 72 -10.54 -8.26 5.42
C PHE A 72 -11.51 -9.34 5.90
N GLU A 73 -11.20 -10.03 7.02
CA GLU A 73 -12.15 -10.94 7.66
C GLU A 73 -13.29 -10.13 8.29
N TRP A 74 -14.35 -9.89 7.53
CA TRP A 74 -15.60 -9.28 8.01
C TRP A 74 -16.33 -10.12 9.07
N LYS A 75 -15.82 -11.28 9.48
CA LYS A 75 -16.50 -12.23 10.38
C LYS A 75 -16.36 -11.93 11.87
N GLY A 76 -15.60 -10.90 12.25
CA GLY A 76 -15.44 -10.47 13.64
C GLY A 76 -16.23 -9.21 14.03
N LEU A 77 -16.75 -8.47 13.05
CA LEU A 77 -17.60 -7.31 13.31
C LEU A 77 -19.04 -7.83 13.36
N GLY A 78 -19.72 -7.62 14.48
CA GLY A 78 -21.09 -8.07 14.71
C GLY A 78 -22.08 -7.61 13.63
N PRO A 79 -23.33 -8.09 13.69
CA PRO A 79 -24.36 -7.87 12.66
C PRO A 79 -24.67 -6.39 12.33
N ASP A 80 -24.07 -5.43 13.04
CA ASP A 80 -24.23 -4.00 12.83
C ASP A 80 -23.31 -3.40 11.75
N VAL A 81 -22.35 -4.17 11.20
CA VAL A 81 -21.55 -3.73 10.05
C VAL A 81 -22.04 -4.43 8.79
N GLU A 82 -23.25 -4.08 8.37
CA GLU A 82 -23.65 -4.30 6.98
C GLU A 82 -22.71 -3.47 6.10
N SER A 83 -21.94 -4.17 5.26
CA SER A 83 -21.14 -3.56 4.20
C SER A 83 -22.08 -2.95 3.15
N ILE A 84 -22.54 -1.73 3.42
CA ILE A 84 -23.19 -0.90 2.41
C ILE A 84 -22.08 -0.13 1.68
N VAL A 85 -21.21 -0.84 0.97
CA VAL A 85 -20.53 -0.23 -0.18
C VAL A 85 -21.49 -0.37 -1.36
N SER A 86 -22.48 0.53 -1.38
CA SER A 86 -23.34 0.70 -2.54
C SER A 86 -22.53 1.38 -3.63
N VAL A 87 -21.84 0.59 -4.46
CA VAL A 87 -21.39 1.08 -5.76
C VAL A 87 -22.65 1.47 -6.54
N GLY A 88 -22.83 2.77 -6.77
CA GLY A 88 -23.88 3.25 -7.66
C GLY A 88 -23.77 2.56 -9.02
N PRO A 89 -24.89 2.32 -9.73
CA PRO A 89 -24.85 1.72 -11.05
C PRO A 89 -23.89 2.52 -11.93
N ALA A 90 -23.01 1.81 -12.64
CA ALA A 90 -22.03 2.43 -13.54
C ALA A 90 -22.76 3.43 -14.44
N GLU A 91 -22.39 4.71 -14.35
CA GLU A 91 -22.87 5.70 -15.30
C GLU A 91 -22.46 5.21 -16.68
N THR A 92 -23.45 4.97 -17.55
CA THR A 92 -23.22 4.79 -18.97
C THR A 92 -22.69 6.12 -19.51
N ILE A 93 -21.37 6.29 -19.47
CA ILE A 93 -20.68 7.34 -20.21
C ILE A 93 -20.94 7.00 -21.68
N PRO A 94 -21.68 7.83 -22.45
CA PRO A 94 -21.82 7.60 -23.88
C PRO A 94 -20.40 7.61 -24.47
N GLY A 95 -20.04 6.51 -25.10
CA GLY A 95 -18.68 6.22 -25.55
C GLY A 95 -18.07 7.41 -26.26
N ARG A 96 -16.85 7.79 -25.83
CA ARG A 96 -16.01 8.66 -26.63
C ARG A 96 -15.66 7.87 -27.89
N ASP A 97 -16.16 8.31 -29.02
CA ASP A 97 -15.94 7.72 -30.33
C ASP A 97 -14.45 7.82 -30.69
N PHE A 98 -13.67 6.79 -30.33
CA PHE A 98 -12.31 6.63 -30.82
C PHE A 98 -12.39 6.06 -32.23
N SER A 99 -12.71 6.92 -33.19
CA SER A 99 -12.52 6.66 -34.61
C SER A 99 -11.01 6.58 -34.88
N GLY A 100 -10.48 5.35 -34.77
CA GLY A 100 -9.12 5.00 -35.15
C GLY A 100 -8.95 5.12 -36.66
N GLY A 101 -8.54 6.30 -37.13
CA GLY A 101 -8.10 6.52 -38.50
C GLY A 101 -6.79 5.79 -38.76
N TYR A 102 -6.85 4.68 -39.49
CA TYR A 102 -5.67 4.07 -40.12
C TYR A 102 -5.18 5.01 -41.24
N LEU A 103 -3.94 5.51 -41.11
CA LEU A 103 -3.18 6.10 -42.21
C LEU A 103 -2.43 4.97 -42.92
N GLY A 104 -2.78 4.68 -44.18
CA GLY A 104 -2.01 3.79 -45.04
C GLY A 104 -2.73 3.47 -46.35
N GLY A 105 -2.27 4.07 -47.45
CA GLY A 105 -2.73 3.81 -48.82
C GLY A 105 -2.95 5.07 -49.62
#